data_AF-A0A0N4UL62-F1
#
_entry.id   AF-A0A0N4UL62-F1
#
_cell.length_a   1.000
_cell.length_b   1.000
_cell.length_c   1.000
_cell.angle_alpha   90.00
_cell.angle_beta   90.00
_cell.angle_gamma   90.00
#
_symmetry.space_group_name_H-M   'P 1'
#
loop_
_entity.id
_entity.type
_entity.pdbx_description
1 polymer ?
#
loop_
_entity_poly.entity_id
_entity_poly.type
_entity_poly.pdbx_seq_one_letter_code
_entity_poly.pdbx_strand_id
1 'polypeptide(L)'
;MSYSELKSSSSNSSLPLPPTNPVLDQRNYEKEKARIEKAISIQQEQIVQASHALSFCHQTQEFRGSREEVDAQRALLIATESRRALILALDHLIQDRSRGIRKPLDSPRGTLIINNISVKLLRDFINGHINNNSQLYYFIILIRHGETIRNTILLTSDYGLKNGRLEFPHYIQLNSLPHDFICTFEIYALRTRREVLGHYEKYHIKNSGSTKKKPSVLSSTASSPAGSSVIDPSFQRVGYLTLSLESVKRDKFRLNEALFPLDGLIEMHLHCYAEGTNAVGYRGFLII
;
A
#
# COMPACT_ATOMS: atom_id res chain seq x y z
N MET A 1 -39.70 -49.61 31.36
CA MET A 1 -38.35 -49.46 30.80
C MET A 1 -38.34 -48.20 29.96
N SER A 2 -37.42 -47.30 30.28
CA SER A 2 -37.30 -45.91 29.82
C SER A 2 -36.38 -45.82 28.62
N TYR A 3 -36.72 -45.00 27.62
CA TYR A 3 -35.75 -44.28 26.79
C TYR A 3 -36.36 -42.93 26.38
N SER A 4 -35.74 -41.86 26.86
CA SER A 4 -36.01 -40.46 26.54
C SER A 4 -34.68 -39.81 26.15
N GLU A 5 -34.59 -39.22 24.95
CA GLU A 5 -33.54 -38.26 24.58
C GLU A 5 -34.20 -37.11 23.80
N LEU A 6 -34.38 -35.96 24.44
CA LEU A 6 -33.52 -34.76 24.43
C LEU A 6 -33.69 -33.88 23.19
N LYS A 7 -34.57 -32.88 23.30
CA LYS A 7 -34.53 -31.63 22.53
C LYS A 7 -33.64 -30.64 23.29
N SER A 8 -32.53 -30.19 22.67
CA SER A 8 -31.77 -29.03 23.13
C SER A 8 -32.28 -27.76 22.45
N SER A 9 -32.86 -26.85 23.23
CA SER A 9 -33.14 -25.48 22.82
C SER A 9 -31.99 -24.58 23.30
N SER A 10 -31.16 -24.08 22.38
CA SER A 10 -30.18 -23.03 22.67
C SER A 10 -30.85 -21.66 22.57
N SER A 11 -31.19 -21.09 23.71
CA SER A 11 -31.54 -19.68 23.85
C SER A 11 -30.28 -18.82 23.74
N ASN A 12 -30.16 -18.04 22.66
CA ASN A 12 -29.18 -16.96 22.54
C ASN A 12 -29.61 -15.77 23.44
N SER A 13 -29.07 -15.70 24.65
CA SER A 13 -29.11 -14.48 25.46
C SER A 13 -27.96 -13.55 25.04
N SER A 14 -28.28 -12.51 24.26
CA SER A 14 -27.36 -11.40 24.02
C SER A 14 -27.19 -10.60 25.31
N LEU A 15 -26.01 -10.69 25.94
CA LEU A 15 -25.65 -9.85 27.09
C LEU A 15 -25.65 -8.37 26.66
N PRO A 16 -26.21 -7.44 27.47
CA PRO A 16 -26.13 -6.01 27.19
C PRO A 16 -24.68 -5.54 27.23
N LEU A 17 -24.24 -4.79 26.21
CA LEU A 17 -22.94 -4.12 26.20
C LEU A 17 -22.83 -3.23 27.45
N PRO A 18 -21.73 -3.31 28.22
CA PRO A 18 -21.56 -2.49 29.41
C PRO A 18 -21.58 -0.98 29.03
N PRO A 19 -22.16 -0.12 29.87
CA PRO A 19 -22.23 1.31 29.60
C PRO A 19 -20.81 1.90 29.52
N THR A 20 -20.36 2.20 28.30
CA THR A 20 -19.09 2.90 28.07
C THR A 20 -19.19 4.33 28.57
N ASN A 21 -18.24 4.75 29.40
CA ASN A 21 -18.18 6.10 29.95
C ASN A 21 -18.12 7.14 28.79
N PRO A 22 -19.13 8.00 28.61
CA PRO A 22 -19.22 8.92 27.48
C PRO A 22 -18.03 9.89 27.40
N VAL A 23 -17.40 10.20 28.54
CA VAL A 23 -16.20 11.03 28.61
C VAL A 23 -14.99 10.32 28.00
N LEU A 24 -14.88 9.00 28.19
CA LEU A 24 -13.79 8.20 27.61
C LEU A 24 -13.95 8.10 26.08
N ASP A 25 -15.18 7.92 25.60
CA ASP A 25 -15.50 7.84 24.17
C ASP A 25 -15.14 9.15 23.44
N GLN A 26 -15.52 10.29 24.03
CA GLN A 26 -15.16 11.61 23.51
C GLN A 26 -13.64 11.81 23.40
N ARG A 27 -12.93 11.48 24.47
CA ARG A 27 -11.47 11.65 24.53
C ARG A 27 -10.75 10.72 23.54
N ASN A 28 -11.24 9.50 23.37
CA ASN A 28 -10.70 8.56 22.40
C ASN A 28 -10.90 9.04 20.96
N TYR A 29 -12.10 9.56 20.65
CA TYR A 29 -12.35 10.17 19.34
C TYR A 29 -11.42 11.35 19.07
N GLU A 30 -11.27 12.28 20.01
CA GLU A 30 -10.44 13.47 19.80
C GLU A 30 -8.97 13.09 19.60
N LYS A 31 -8.49 12.12 20.39
CA LYS A 31 -7.14 11.58 20.25
C LYS A 31 -6.93 10.93 18.88
N GLU A 32 -7.89 10.15 18.42
CA GLU A 32 -7.81 9.46 17.13
C GLU A 32 -7.89 10.44 15.96
N LYS A 33 -8.81 11.41 16.02
CA LYS A 33 -8.92 12.50 15.06
C LYS A 33 -7.60 13.26 14.93
N ALA A 34 -7.02 13.69 16.05
CA ALA A 34 -5.75 14.42 16.07
C ALA A 34 -4.58 13.57 15.52
N ARG A 35 -4.60 12.25 15.76
CA ARG A 35 -3.60 11.32 15.20
C ARG A 35 -3.68 11.28 13.68
N ILE A 36 -4.89 11.14 13.11
CA ILE A 36 -5.10 11.09 11.66
C ILE A 36 -4.73 12.44 11.02
N GLU A 37 -5.15 13.57 11.60
CA GLU A 37 -4.81 14.91 11.11
C GLU A 37 -3.29 15.14 11.07
N LYS A 38 -2.58 14.73 12.13
CA LYS A 38 -1.11 14.77 12.15
C LYS A 38 -0.50 13.90 11.05
N ALA A 39 -1.01 12.69 10.84
CA ALA A 39 -0.53 11.80 9.78
C ALA A 39 -0.77 12.39 8.38
N ILE A 40 -1.91 13.07 8.15
CA ILE A 40 -2.18 13.79 6.90
C ILE A 40 -1.13 14.88 6.66
N SER A 41 -0.78 15.67 7.68
CA SER A 41 0.27 16.70 7.58
C SER A 41 1.62 16.09 7.18
N ILE A 42 2.01 14.97 7.79
CA ILE A 42 3.26 14.26 7.46
C ILE A 42 3.24 13.79 6.00
N GLN A 43 2.13 13.21 5.53
CA GLN A 43 2.03 12.80 4.13
C GLN A 43 2.07 14.00 3.17
N GLN A 44 1.51 15.14 3.55
CA GLN A 44 1.57 16.37 2.75
C GLN A 44 3.01 16.88 2.61
N GLU A 45 3.81 16.84 3.69
CA GLU A 45 5.24 17.19 3.63
C GLU A 45 6.01 16.23 2.70
N GLN A 46 5.74 14.93 2.78
CA GLN A 46 6.35 13.92 1.91
C GLN A 46 6.01 14.15 0.42
N ILE A 47 4.76 14.50 0.11
CA ILE A 47 4.32 14.84 -1.25
C ILE A 47 5.08 16.06 -1.79
N VAL A 48 5.24 17.11 -0.97
CA VAL A 48 5.98 18.32 -1.36
C VAL A 48 7.45 17.98 -1.63
N GLN A 49 8.09 17.21 -0.74
CA GLN A 49 9.48 16.78 -0.92
C GLN A 49 9.70 15.94 -2.18
N ALA A 50 8.82 14.95 -2.42
CA ALA A 50 8.91 14.11 -3.61
C ALA A 50 8.64 14.91 -4.90
N SER A 51 7.71 15.87 -4.86
CA SER A 51 7.45 16.80 -5.98
C SER A 51 8.67 17.67 -6.30
N HIS A 52 9.36 18.18 -5.28
CA HIS A 52 10.61 18.92 -5.47
C HIS A 52 11.71 18.05 -6.08
N ALA A 53 11.88 16.82 -5.59
CA ALA A 53 12.84 15.87 -6.15
C ALA A 53 12.56 15.55 -7.63
N LEU A 54 11.29 15.39 -8.01
CA LEU A 54 10.89 15.19 -9.40
C LEU A 54 11.14 16.42 -10.27
N SER A 55 10.78 17.62 -9.77
CA SER A 55 11.04 18.87 -10.47
C SER A 55 12.54 19.05 -10.75
N PHE A 56 13.39 18.70 -9.78
CA PHE A 56 14.84 18.67 -9.97
C PHE A 56 15.26 17.65 -11.04
N CYS A 57 14.77 16.41 -10.97
CA CYS A 57 15.10 15.38 -11.97
C CYS A 57 14.67 15.77 -13.40
N HIS A 58 13.55 16.47 -13.56
CA HIS A 58 13.10 16.96 -14.86
C HIS A 58 13.97 18.11 -15.40
N GLN A 59 14.54 18.94 -14.53
CA GLN A 59 15.40 20.06 -14.92
C GLN A 59 16.84 19.63 -15.23
N THR A 60 17.31 18.54 -14.61
CA THR A 60 18.65 18.01 -14.84
C THR A 60 18.62 16.85 -15.84
N GLN A 61 19.13 17.09 -17.06
CA GLN A 61 19.10 16.11 -18.15
C GLN A 61 19.65 14.73 -17.77
N GLU A 62 20.63 14.68 -16.87
CA GLU A 62 21.28 13.45 -16.40
C GLU A 62 20.39 12.58 -15.52
N PHE A 63 19.39 13.17 -14.87
CA PHE A 63 18.44 12.46 -14.01
C PHE A 63 17.16 12.06 -14.75
N ARG A 64 16.98 12.52 -15.98
CA ARG A 64 15.77 12.22 -16.77
C ARG A 64 15.76 10.77 -17.24
N GLY A 65 14.73 10.03 -16.84
CA GLY A 65 14.59 8.58 -17.06
C GLY A 65 15.47 7.73 -16.15
N SER A 66 16.15 8.34 -15.19
CA SER A 66 17.02 7.63 -14.24
C SER A 66 16.22 6.93 -13.15
N ARG A 67 16.88 6.02 -12.43
CA ARG A 67 16.30 5.35 -11.27
C ARG A 67 15.82 6.32 -10.19
N GLU A 68 16.48 7.45 -10.03
CA GLU A 68 16.19 8.48 -9.02
C GLU A 68 14.91 9.22 -9.34
N GLU A 69 14.63 9.48 -10.63
CA GLU A 69 13.32 9.98 -11.05
C GLU A 69 12.23 8.96 -10.73
N VAL A 70 12.48 7.67 -11.01
CA VAL A 70 11.53 6.58 -10.73
C VAL A 70 11.27 6.42 -9.22
N ASP A 71 12.31 6.52 -8.40
CA ASP A 71 12.20 6.44 -6.94
C ASP A 71 11.44 7.65 -6.37
N ALA A 72 11.65 8.85 -6.94
CA ALA A 72 10.87 10.03 -6.60
C ALA A 72 9.38 9.90 -7.02
N GLN A 73 9.11 9.34 -8.21
CA GLN A 73 7.74 9.01 -8.66
C GLN A 73 7.07 8.01 -7.71
N ARG A 74 7.81 6.99 -7.28
CA ARG A 74 7.33 5.97 -6.34
C ARG A 74 6.99 6.59 -4.98
N ALA A 75 7.87 7.42 -4.43
CA ALA A 75 7.65 8.11 -3.16
C ALA A 75 6.42 9.00 -3.23
N LEU A 76 6.28 9.78 -4.31
CA LEU A 76 5.13 10.64 -4.54
C LEU A 76 3.81 9.84 -4.63
N LEU A 77 3.79 8.73 -5.36
CA LEU A 77 2.63 7.85 -5.47
C LEU A 77 2.20 7.33 -4.08
N ILE A 78 3.13 6.74 -3.33
CA ILE A 78 2.83 6.16 -2.02
C ILE A 78 2.31 7.23 -1.07
N ALA A 79 2.93 8.41 -1.04
CA ALA A 79 2.53 9.50 -0.15
C ALA A 79 1.14 10.06 -0.53
N THR A 80 0.87 10.20 -1.83
CA THR A 80 -0.43 10.66 -2.35
C THR A 80 -1.56 9.70 -1.98
N GLU A 81 -1.37 8.40 -2.22
CA GLU A 81 -2.39 7.39 -1.88
C GLU A 81 -2.56 7.21 -0.37
N SER A 82 -1.47 7.32 0.41
CA SER A 82 -1.54 7.29 1.88
C SER A 82 -2.29 8.50 2.42
N ARG A 83 -2.05 9.71 1.89
CA ARG A 83 -2.81 10.91 2.26
C ARG A 83 -4.29 10.76 1.92
N ARG A 84 -4.62 10.23 0.73
CA ARG A 84 -5.99 9.96 0.31
C ARG A 84 -6.68 8.97 1.24
N ALA A 85 -6.01 7.88 1.63
CA ALA A 85 -6.54 6.90 2.57
C ALA A 85 -6.81 7.50 3.96
N LEU A 86 -5.91 8.35 4.45
CA LEU A 86 -6.07 9.05 5.73
C LEU A 86 -7.24 10.04 5.72
N ILE A 87 -7.43 10.81 4.64
CA ILE A 87 -8.56 11.73 4.50
C ILE A 87 -9.88 10.95 4.52
N LEU A 88 -9.98 9.86 3.75
CA LEU A 88 -11.17 9.01 3.75
C LEU A 88 -11.44 8.39 5.13
N ALA A 89 -10.40 7.99 5.85
CA ALA A 89 -10.52 7.48 7.21
C ALA A 89 -10.99 8.56 8.20
N LEU A 90 -10.50 9.79 8.06
CA LEU A 90 -10.94 10.95 8.86
C LEU A 90 -12.42 11.26 8.60
N ASP A 91 -12.83 11.28 7.33
CA ASP A 91 -14.23 11.51 6.95
C ASP A 91 -15.14 10.42 7.53
N HIS A 92 -14.72 9.15 7.43
CA HIS A 92 -15.44 8.03 8.03
C HIS A 92 -15.53 8.15 9.56
N LEU A 93 -14.46 8.55 10.23
CA LEU A 93 -14.44 8.76 11.68
C LEU A 93 -15.44 9.86 12.11
N ILE A 94 -15.48 10.97 11.37
CA ILE A 94 -16.42 12.08 11.62
C ILE A 94 -17.87 11.63 11.38
N GLN A 95 -18.12 10.85 10.32
CA GLN A 95 -19.45 10.32 9.98
C GLN A 95 -19.94 9.27 10.99
N ASP A 96 -19.08 8.36 11.45
CA ASP A 96 -19.44 7.38 12.48
C ASP A 96 -19.88 8.09 13.76
N ARG A 97 -19.14 9.13 14.15
CA ARG A 97 -19.48 9.95 15.31
C ARG A 97 -20.80 10.68 15.15
N SER A 98 -21.08 11.28 13.99
CA SER A 98 -22.34 12.02 13.78
C SER A 98 -23.55 11.08 13.76
N ARG A 99 -23.39 9.83 13.34
CA ARG A 99 -24.43 8.79 13.35
C ARG A 99 -24.54 8.03 14.67
N GLY A 100 -23.65 8.28 15.62
CA GLY A 100 -23.57 7.51 16.87
C GLY A 100 -23.21 6.03 16.64
N ILE A 101 -22.61 5.69 15.50
CA ILE A 101 -22.18 4.34 15.18
C ILE A 101 -20.95 4.03 16.01
N ARG A 102 -21.08 3.06 16.92
CA ARG A 102 -19.98 2.57 17.74
C ARG A 102 -19.35 1.36 17.06
N LYS A 103 -18.03 1.42 16.81
CA LYS A 103 -17.29 0.23 16.38
C LYS A 103 -17.26 -0.77 17.54
N PRO A 104 -17.55 -2.06 17.31
CA PRO A 104 -17.38 -3.07 18.34
C PRO A 104 -15.92 -3.08 18.80
N LEU A 105 -15.69 -2.73 20.07
CA LEU A 105 -14.34 -2.63 20.64
C LEU A 105 -13.63 -3.99 20.64
N ASP A 106 -14.41 -5.08 20.75
CA ASP A 106 -13.91 -6.44 20.99
C ASP A 106 -14.18 -7.42 19.83
N SER A 107 -14.30 -6.91 18.59
CA SER A 107 -14.42 -7.81 17.43
C SER A 107 -13.11 -8.59 17.22
N PRO A 108 -13.16 -9.93 16.98
CA PRO A 108 -11.96 -10.71 16.71
C PRO A 108 -11.19 -10.10 15.53
N ARG A 109 -9.88 -9.98 15.72
CA ARG A 109 -8.96 -9.42 14.74
C ARG A 109 -8.11 -10.52 14.12
N GLY A 110 -7.69 -10.31 12.88
CA GLY A 110 -6.82 -11.22 12.17
C GLY A 110 -5.74 -10.51 11.38
N THR A 111 -4.74 -11.28 10.98
CA THR A 111 -3.68 -10.86 10.07
C THR A 111 -3.91 -11.52 8.72
N LEU A 112 -3.89 -10.74 7.64
CA LEU A 112 -3.86 -11.22 6.26
C LEU A 112 -2.43 -11.13 5.72
N ILE A 113 -1.90 -12.26 5.27
CA ILE A 113 -0.61 -12.38 4.58
C ILE A 113 -0.87 -12.69 3.11
N ILE A 114 -0.24 -11.92 2.23
CA ILE A 114 -0.33 -12.04 0.78
C ILE A 114 1.06 -12.32 0.26
N ASN A 115 1.27 -13.44 -0.43
CA ASN A 115 2.57 -13.82 -0.97
C ASN A 115 2.43 -14.49 -2.35
N ASN A 116 3.57 -14.80 -2.97
CA ASN A 116 3.64 -15.48 -4.26
C ASN A 116 2.81 -14.78 -5.35
N ILE A 117 2.84 -13.44 -5.37
CA ILE A 117 2.04 -12.66 -6.30
C ILE A 117 2.67 -12.74 -7.70
N SER A 118 1.92 -13.29 -8.64
CA SER A 118 2.28 -13.48 -10.05
C SER A 118 1.23 -12.84 -10.95
N VAL A 119 1.61 -11.81 -11.71
CA VAL A 119 0.71 -11.05 -12.60
C VAL A 119 1.08 -11.35 -14.05
N LYS A 120 0.15 -11.89 -14.84
CA LYS A 120 0.42 -12.24 -16.23
C LYS A 120 0.44 -11.00 -17.14
N LEU A 121 1.41 -10.97 -18.05
CA LEU A 121 1.55 -9.91 -19.06
C LEU A 121 0.89 -10.34 -20.38
N LEU A 122 0.41 -9.36 -21.14
CA LEU A 122 -0.13 -9.59 -22.48
C LEU A 122 0.97 -10.13 -23.41
N ARG A 123 0.60 -11.11 -24.25
CA ARG A 123 1.52 -11.69 -25.24
C ARG A 123 2.01 -10.65 -26.24
N ASP A 124 1.12 -9.75 -26.66
CA ASP A 124 1.44 -8.69 -27.61
C ASP A 124 2.44 -7.68 -27.03
N PHE A 125 2.33 -7.38 -25.72
CA PHE A 125 3.32 -6.57 -25.02
C PHE A 125 4.71 -7.23 -25.04
N ILE A 126 4.76 -8.53 -24.74
CA ILE A 126 6.02 -9.29 -24.72
C ILE A 126 6.65 -9.31 -26.11
N ASN A 127 5.88 -9.67 -27.13
CA ASN A 127 6.33 -9.71 -28.52
C ASN A 127 6.80 -8.32 -29.01
N GLY A 128 6.08 -7.25 -28.66
CA GLY A 128 6.44 -5.88 -29.01
C GLY A 128 7.78 -5.45 -28.39
N HIS A 129 8.02 -5.81 -27.13
CA HIS A 129 9.26 -5.49 -26.44
C HIS A 129 10.47 -6.29 -26.92
N ILE A 130 10.27 -7.54 -27.38
CA ILE A 130 11.35 -8.33 -28.00
C ILE A 130 11.87 -7.61 -29.25
N ASN A 131 10.96 -7.01 -30.03
CA ASN A 131 11.30 -6.33 -31.27
C ASN A 131 11.78 -4.88 -31.07
N ASN A 132 11.33 -4.21 -30.00
CA ASN A 132 11.68 -2.81 -29.72
C ASN A 132 11.75 -2.57 -28.21
N ASN A 133 12.96 -2.63 -27.64
CA ASN A 133 13.14 -2.49 -26.19
C ASN A 133 13.52 -1.07 -25.74
N SER A 134 13.15 -0.05 -26.51
CA SER A 134 13.37 1.37 -26.17
C SER A 134 12.62 1.85 -24.91
N GLN A 135 11.53 1.17 -24.55
CA GLN A 135 10.71 1.51 -23.39
C GLN A 135 10.98 0.56 -22.22
N LEU A 136 10.70 1.04 -21.02
CA LEU A 136 10.74 0.26 -19.78
C LEU A 136 9.47 0.55 -18.99
N TYR A 137 8.87 -0.50 -18.43
CA TYR A 137 7.75 -0.34 -17.50
C TYR A 137 8.20 -0.71 -16.10
N TYR A 138 7.81 0.11 -15.13
CA TYR A 138 7.93 -0.17 -13.71
C TYR A 138 6.56 -0.49 -13.14
N PHE A 139 6.49 -1.48 -12.26
CA PHE A 139 5.26 -1.94 -11.64
C PHE A 139 5.39 -1.92 -10.12
N ILE A 140 4.34 -1.46 -9.45
CA ILE A 140 4.19 -1.51 -8.00
C ILE A 140 2.76 -1.89 -7.65
N ILE A 141 2.59 -2.69 -6.61
CA ILE A 141 1.28 -3.01 -6.05
C ILE A 141 1.09 -2.18 -4.79
N LEU A 142 -0.07 -1.54 -4.66
CA LEU A 142 -0.54 -0.91 -3.42
C LEU A 142 -1.73 -1.69 -2.87
N ILE A 143 -1.72 -1.96 -1.57
CA ILE A 143 -2.82 -2.64 -0.88
C ILE A 143 -3.32 -1.73 0.24
N ARG A 144 -4.57 -1.29 0.11
CA ARG A 144 -5.23 -0.34 1.00
C ARG A 144 -6.25 -1.03 1.89
N HIS A 145 -6.21 -0.73 3.18
CA HIS A 145 -7.26 -1.07 4.13
C HIS A 145 -7.42 0.06 5.17
N GLY A 146 -8.60 0.67 5.22
CA GLY A 146 -8.83 1.87 6.04
C GLY A 146 -7.83 2.97 5.69
N GLU A 147 -7.10 3.45 6.69
CA GLU A 147 -6.02 4.43 6.54
C GLU A 147 -4.67 3.86 6.11
N THR A 148 -4.51 2.53 6.13
CA THR A 148 -3.22 1.89 5.92
C THR A 148 -2.98 1.56 4.45
N ILE A 149 -1.78 1.88 3.96
CA ILE A 149 -1.28 1.49 2.64
C ILE A 149 -0.04 0.61 2.82
N ARG A 150 -0.05 -0.58 2.23
CA ARG A 150 1.14 -1.42 2.03
C ARG A 150 1.52 -1.41 0.56
N ASN A 151 2.80 -1.58 0.28
CA ASN A 151 3.32 -1.56 -1.09
C ASN A 151 4.40 -2.60 -1.31
N THR A 152 4.55 -3.03 -2.56
CA THR A 152 5.68 -3.87 -2.97
C THR A 152 6.92 -3.02 -3.27
N ILE A 153 8.05 -3.71 -3.45
CA ILE A 153 9.16 -3.16 -4.24
C ILE A 153 8.71 -2.91 -5.69
N LEU A 154 9.45 -2.06 -6.39
CA LEU A 154 9.27 -1.89 -7.84
C LEU A 154 9.82 -3.11 -8.59
N LEU A 155 9.08 -3.57 -9.59
CA LEU A 155 9.56 -4.51 -10.59
C LEU A 155 9.63 -3.85 -11.96
N THR A 156 10.59 -4.25 -12.79
CA THR A 156 10.66 -3.80 -14.17
C THR A 156 10.05 -4.83 -15.12
N SER A 157 9.61 -4.38 -16.30
CA SER A 157 9.15 -5.28 -17.36
C SER A 157 10.20 -6.30 -17.77
N ASP A 158 11.49 -6.01 -17.64
CA ASP A 158 12.57 -6.93 -18.05
C ASP A 158 12.52 -8.27 -17.32
N TYR A 159 12.07 -8.28 -16.06
CA TYR A 159 11.82 -9.53 -15.31
C TYR A 159 10.61 -10.28 -15.89
N GLY A 160 9.54 -9.55 -16.19
CA GLY A 160 8.31 -10.14 -16.71
C GLY A 160 8.39 -10.67 -18.12
N LEU A 161 9.24 -10.09 -18.96
CA LEU A 161 9.43 -10.50 -20.37
C LEU A 161 10.01 -11.92 -20.50
N LYS A 162 10.84 -12.36 -19.55
CA LYS A 162 11.45 -13.70 -19.58
C LYS A 162 10.43 -14.81 -19.31
N ASN A 163 9.52 -14.59 -18.36
CA ASN A 163 8.60 -15.61 -17.85
C ASN A 163 7.14 -15.40 -18.29
N GLY A 164 6.86 -14.30 -19.01
CA GLY A 164 5.51 -13.84 -19.38
C GLY A 164 4.65 -13.37 -18.20
N ARG A 165 5.25 -13.19 -17.03
CA ARG A 165 4.58 -12.82 -15.77
C ARG A 165 5.51 -12.01 -14.87
N LEU A 166 4.96 -11.04 -14.15
CA LEU A 166 5.65 -10.29 -13.09
C LEU A 166 5.51 -11.05 -11.78
N GLU A 167 6.63 -11.38 -11.13
CA GLU A 167 6.65 -12.10 -9.86
C GLU A 167 7.17 -11.19 -8.74
N PHE A 168 6.32 -10.88 -7.76
CA PHE A 168 6.70 -10.05 -6.61
C PHE A 168 7.24 -10.94 -5.48
N PRO A 169 8.53 -10.80 -5.12
CA PRO A 169 9.20 -11.78 -4.25
C PRO A 169 8.85 -11.66 -2.77
N HIS A 170 8.38 -10.50 -2.31
CA HIS A 170 8.11 -10.24 -0.90
C HIS A 170 6.64 -10.47 -0.54
N TYR A 171 6.40 -10.98 0.65
CA TYR A 171 5.06 -11.03 1.21
C TYR A 171 4.63 -9.66 1.74
N ILE A 172 3.33 -9.40 1.72
CA ILE A 172 2.70 -8.23 2.32
C ILE A 172 1.83 -8.70 3.48
N GLN A 173 1.91 -7.98 4.60
CA GLN A 173 1.16 -8.29 5.81
C GLN A 173 0.28 -7.11 6.23
N LEU A 174 -1.00 -7.39 6.42
CA LEU A 174 -1.99 -6.48 6.99
C LEU A 174 -2.45 -7.02 8.34
N ASN A 175 -2.24 -6.24 9.39
CA ASN A 175 -2.54 -6.63 10.76
C ASN A 175 -3.86 -6.03 11.22
N SER A 176 -4.42 -6.61 12.27
CA SER A 176 -5.56 -6.12 13.03
C SER A 176 -6.79 -5.84 12.16
N LEU A 177 -7.02 -6.70 11.18
CA LEU A 177 -8.17 -6.67 10.29
C LEU A 177 -9.40 -7.23 11.02
N PRO A 178 -10.58 -6.60 10.92
CA PRO A 178 -11.83 -7.18 11.40
C PRO A 178 -12.28 -8.33 10.48
N HIS A 179 -13.25 -9.15 10.90
CA HIS A 179 -13.73 -10.30 10.12
C HIS A 179 -14.39 -9.91 8.78
N ASP A 180 -14.94 -8.70 8.69
CA ASP A 180 -15.62 -8.10 7.53
C ASP A 180 -14.69 -7.19 6.72
N PHE A 181 -13.36 -7.37 6.83
CA PHE A 181 -12.39 -6.51 6.15
C PHE A 181 -12.61 -6.48 4.63
N ILE A 182 -12.36 -5.31 4.05
CA ILE A 182 -12.31 -5.10 2.60
C ILE A 182 -11.00 -4.40 2.28
N CYS A 183 -10.07 -5.11 1.66
CA CYS A 183 -8.81 -4.56 1.18
C CYS A 183 -8.91 -4.27 -0.32
N THR A 184 -8.41 -3.12 -0.75
CA THR A 184 -8.30 -2.79 -2.18
C THR A 184 -6.87 -3.04 -2.62
N PHE A 185 -6.68 -3.93 -3.58
CA PHE A 185 -5.39 -4.28 -4.18
C PHE A 185 -5.31 -3.59 -5.55
N GLU A 186 -4.31 -2.76 -5.77
CA GLU A 186 -4.18 -1.94 -6.99
C GLU A 186 -2.79 -2.12 -7.58
N ILE A 187 -2.72 -2.35 -8.89
CA ILE A 187 -1.46 -2.42 -9.64
C ILE A 187 -1.28 -1.09 -10.35
N TYR A 188 -0.11 -0.49 -10.16
CA TYR A 188 0.29 0.73 -10.85
C TYR A 188 1.45 0.43 -11.80
N ALA A 189 1.44 1.09 -12.95
CA ALA A 189 2.52 1.04 -13.93
C ALA A 189 3.04 2.44 -14.26
N LEU A 190 4.35 2.58 -14.40
CA LEU A 190 5.03 3.77 -14.90
C LEU A 190 5.81 3.38 -16.15
N ARG A 191 5.56 4.10 -17.26
CA ARG A 191 6.32 3.94 -18.50
C ARG A 191 7.44 4.97 -18.55
N THR A 192 8.68 4.52 -18.69
CA THR A 192 9.86 5.38 -18.85
C THR A 192 10.64 5.00 -20.10
N ARG A 193 11.54 5.89 -20.51
CA ARG A 193 12.63 5.52 -21.43
C ARG A 193 13.69 4.76 -20.62
N ARG A 194 14.42 3.86 -21.27
CA ARG A 194 15.57 3.22 -20.62
C ARG A 194 16.66 4.25 -20.32
N GLU A 195 17.27 4.12 -19.15
CA GLU A 195 18.40 4.93 -18.74
C GLU A 195 19.58 4.69 -19.69
N VAL A 196 20.14 5.77 -20.25
CA VAL A 196 21.26 5.71 -21.21
C VAL A 196 22.58 6.08 -20.56
N LEU A 197 22.55 6.80 -19.43
CA LEU A 197 23.74 7.32 -18.74
C LEU A 197 24.03 6.52 -17.47
N GLY A 198 25.30 6.18 -17.25
CA GLY A 198 25.76 5.49 -16.05
C GLY A 198 26.02 6.45 -14.88
N HIS A 199 26.16 5.87 -13.68
CA HIS A 199 26.36 6.61 -12.43
C HIS A 199 27.56 7.58 -12.45
N TYR A 200 28.66 7.23 -13.11
CA TYR A 200 29.86 8.08 -13.18
C TYR A 200 29.64 9.35 -14.00
N GLU A 201 28.93 9.24 -15.12
CA GLU A 201 28.60 10.40 -15.96
C GLU A 201 27.66 11.35 -15.20
N LYS A 202 26.64 10.78 -14.56
CA LYS A 202 25.57 11.49 -13.86
C LYS A 202 26.01 12.31 -12.64
N TYR A 203 26.98 11.79 -11.88
CA TYR A 203 27.47 12.45 -10.67
C TYR A 203 28.83 13.14 -10.89
N HIS A 204 29.32 13.16 -12.13
CA HIS A 204 30.63 13.73 -12.51
C HIS A 204 31.77 13.30 -11.57
N ILE A 205 31.78 12.02 -11.16
CA ILE A 205 32.76 11.50 -10.21
C ILE A 205 34.08 11.27 -10.95
N LYS A 206 35.00 12.24 -10.86
CA LYS A 206 36.37 12.09 -11.37
C LYS A 206 37.16 11.12 -10.48
N ASN A 207 37.48 9.95 -11.03
CA ASN A 207 38.53 9.07 -10.51
C ASN A 207 39.90 9.75 -10.68
N SER A 208 40.27 10.68 -9.80
CA SER A 208 41.66 11.14 -9.72
C SER A 208 42.04 11.50 -8.28
N GLY A 209 42.93 10.69 -7.72
CA GLY A 209 43.61 10.92 -6.45
C GLY A 209 44.51 12.15 -6.51
N SER A 210 43.93 13.33 -6.33
CA SER A 210 44.68 14.56 -6.11
C SER A 210 44.00 15.42 -5.06
N THR A 211 44.72 15.55 -3.94
CA THR A 211 44.44 16.39 -2.79
C THR A 211 44.14 17.85 -3.17
N LYS A 212 43.31 18.51 -2.33
CA LYS A 212 43.12 19.97 -2.17
C LYS A 212 42.10 20.64 -3.09
N LYS A 213 40.88 20.82 -2.58
CA LYS A 213 40.32 22.10 -2.10
C LYS A 213 38.92 21.85 -1.53
N LYS A 214 38.66 22.39 -0.33
CA LYS A 214 37.37 22.28 0.37
C LYS A 214 36.24 22.71 -0.57
N PRO A 215 35.11 21.98 -0.67
CA PRO A 215 33.94 22.51 -1.33
C PRO A 215 33.45 23.69 -0.49
N SER A 216 33.50 24.87 -1.09
CA SER A 216 32.86 26.07 -0.60
C SER A 216 31.38 25.75 -0.35
N VAL A 217 31.02 25.65 0.93
CA VAL A 217 29.65 25.74 1.42
C VAL A 217 29.19 27.17 1.13
N LEU A 218 28.76 27.47 -0.10
CA LEU A 218 28.12 28.75 -0.38
C LEU A 218 26.93 28.56 -1.34
N SER A 219 25.78 28.72 -0.71
CA SER A 219 24.49 29.19 -1.23
C SER A 219 23.88 28.36 -2.36
N SER A 220 23.21 27.27 -1.98
CA SER A 220 21.84 27.12 -2.44
C SER A 220 21.08 28.35 -1.94
N THR A 221 20.93 29.38 -2.78
CA THR A 221 19.79 30.28 -2.63
C THR A 221 18.56 29.42 -2.86
N ALA A 222 18.11 28.79 -1.78
CA ALA A 222 16.78 28.28 -1.62
C ALA A 222 15.86 29.51 -1.66
N SER A 223 15.61 30.01 -2.86
CA SER A 223 14.42 30.81 -3.10
C SER A 223 13.27 29.84 -2.83
N SER A 224 12.70 29.90 -1.63
CA SER A 224 11.41 29.31 -1.31
C SER A 224 10.48 29.61 -2.48
N PRO A 225 10.10 28.64 -3.34
CA PRO A 225 9.04 28.89 -4.29
C PRO A 225 7.78 28.72 -3.47
N ALA A 226 7.39 29.79 -2.78
CA ALA A 226 6.01 30.03 -2.41
C ALA A 226 5.21 29.99 -3.72
N GLY A 227 4.78 28.80 -4.13
CA GLY A 227 4.08 28.55 -5.38
C GLY A 227 4.50 27.33 -6.21
N SER A 228 5.40 26.44 -5.76
CA SER A 228 5.65 25.19 -6.51
C SER A 228 4.39 24.32 -6.50
N SER A 229 3.70 24.22 -7.62
CA SER A 229 2.55 23.33 -7.77
C SER A 229 3.01 21.89 -7.49
N VAL A 230 2.28 21.20 -6.61
CA VAL A 230 2.46 19.77 -6.37
C VAL A 230 2.32 19.05 -7.71
N ILE A 231 3.29 18.20 -8.04
CA ILE A 231 3.27 17.39 -9.27
C ILE A 231 2.43 16.15 -8.97
N ASP A 232 1.60 15.71 -9.90
CA ASP A 232 0.91 14.42 -9.79
C ASP A 232 1.84 13.25 -10.19
N PRO A 233 1.77 12.11 -9.47
CA PRO A 233 2.58 10.95 -9.82
C PRO A 233 2.21 10.43 -11.21
N SER A 234 3.22 10.12 -12.02
CA SER A 234 3.02 9.61 -13.39
C SER A 234 2.66 8.12 -13.45
N PHE A 235 2.63 7.43 -12.30
CA PHE A 235 2.12 6.07 -12.19
C PHE A 235 0.62 6.02 -12.47
N GLN A 236 0.21 5.13 -13.36
CA GLN A 236 -1.19 4.91 -13.70
C GLN A 236 -1.67 3.59 -13.10
N ARG A 237 -2.87 3.58 -12.51
CA ARG A 237 -3.52 2.33 -12.08
C ARG A 237 -3.89 1.52 -13.33
N VAL A 238 -3.36 0.30 -13.43
CA VAL A 238 -3.54 -0.60 -14.58
C VAL A 238 -4.39 -1.83 -14.25
N GLY A 239 -4.96 -1.89 -13.05
CA GLY A 239 -5.92 -2.89 -12.64
C GLY A 239 -6.07 -2.95 -11.13
N TYR A 240 -7.19 -3.50 -10.65
CA TYR A 240 -7.42 -3.65 -9.21
C TYR A 240 -8.25 -4.88 -8.85
N LEU A 241 -8.26 -5.24 -7.56
CA LEU A 241 -9.09 -6.26 -6.95
C LEU A 241 -9.61 -5.78 -5.61
N THR A 242 -10.71 -6.37 -5.19
CA THR A 242 -11.18 -6.31 -3.82
C THR A 242 -10.91 -7.65 -3.16
N LEU A 243 -10.17 -7.62 -2.05
CA LEU A 243 -9.86 -8.80 -1.24
C LEU A 243 -10.68 -8.74 0.04
N SER A 244 -11.28 -9.86 0.40
CA SER A 244 -12.04 -10.07 1.64
C SER A 244 -11.72 -11.45 2.22
N LEU A 245 -12.37 -11.81 3.32
CA LEU A 245 -12.21 -13.15 3.91
C LEU A 245 -12.57 -14.28 2.92
N GLU A 246 -13.51 -14.04 2.00
CA GLU A 246 -13.91 -15.02 0.97
C GLU A 246 -12.79 -15.26 -0.06
N SER A 247 -11.94 -14.26 -0.29
CA SER A 247 -10.81 -14.34 -1.23
C SER A 247 -9.77 -15.36 -0.77
N VAL A 248 -9.64 -15.60 0.55
CA VAL A 248 -8.63 -16.50 1.16
C VAL A 248 -8.70 -17.93 0.61
N LYS A 249 -9.86 -18.36 0.12
CA LYS A 249 -10.07 -19.71 -0.45
C LYS A 249 -9.65 -19.82 -1.92
N ARG A 250 -9.12 -18.75 -2.52
CA ARG A 250 -8.76 -18.68 -3.94
C ARG A 250 -7.29 -18.31 -4.08
N ASP A 251 -6.67 -18.85 -5.12
CA ASP A 251 -5.30 -18.56 -5.52
C ASP A 251 -5.24 -17.81 -6.87
N LYS A 252 -6.33 -17.79 -7.65
CA LYS A 252 -6.43 -17.12 -8.95
C LYS A 252 -7.54 -16.08 -8.96
N PHE A 253 -7.22 -14.91 -9.53
CA PHE A 253 -8.14 -13.77 -9.62
C PHE A 253 -8.07 -13.12 -11.00
N ARG A 254 -9.11 -12.35 -11.33
CA ARG A 254 -9.17 -11.49 -12.52
C ARG A 254 -9.23 -10.03 -12.08
N LEU A 255 -8.26 -9.24 -12.53
CA LEU A 255 -8.22 -7.80 -12.27
C LEU A 255 -9.45 -7.12 -12.90
N ASN A 256 -10.08 -6.24 -12.12
CA ASN A 256 -11.02 -5.27 -12.63
C ASN A 256 -10.25 -4.15 -13.33
N GLU A 257 -10.80 -3.63 -14.43
CA GLU A 257 -10.18 -2.55 -15.23
C GLU A 257 -8.71 -2.86 -15.61
N ALA A 258 -8.44 -4.10 -16.02
CA ALA A 258 -7.11 -4.47 -16.49
C ALA A 258 -6.74 -3.67 -17.75
N LEU A 259 -5.65 -2.90 -17.66
CA LEU A 259 -5.10 -2.10 -18.75
C LEU A 259 -3.77 -2.68 -19.22
N PHE A 260 -3.39 -2.32 -20.44
CA PHE A 260 -2.07 -2.64 -20.97
C PHE A 260 -0.96 -2.19 -20.00
N PRO A 261 0.05 -3.03 -19.70
CA PRO A 261 0.41 -4.28 -20.39
C PRO A 261 -0.08 -5.58 -19.72
N LEU A 262 -1.06 -5.52 -18.82
CA LEU A 262 -1.51 -6.68 -18.04
C LEU A 262 -2.55 -7.52 -18.82
N ASP A 263 -2.45 -8.84 -18.72
CA ASP A 263 -3.45 -9.78 -19.28
C ASP A 263 -4.71 -9.89 -18.39
N GLY A 264 -4.67 -9.29 -17.19
CA GLY A 264 -5.75 -9.31 -16.23
C GLY A 264 -5.79 -10.53 -15.30
N LEU A 265 -5.01 -11.58 -15.58
CA LEU A 265 -4.88 -12.74 -14.69
C LEU A 265 -3.78 -12.53 -13.64
N ILE A 266 -4.13 -12.81 -12.39
CA ILE A 266 -3.22 -12.76 -11.25
C ILE A 266 -3.38 -14.00 -10.39
N GLU A 267 -2.24 -14.57 -9.99
CA GLU A 267 -2.15 -15.68 -9.05
C GLU A 267 -1.46 -15.18 -7.77
N MET A 268 -1.99 -15.48 -6.60
CA MET A 268 -1.39 -15.14 -5.30
C MET A 268 -1.94 -16.04 -4.22
N HIS A 269 -1.15 -16.26 -3.16
CA HIS A 269 -1.61 -17.01 -2.00
C HIS A 269 -1.99 -16.05 -0.88
N LEU A 270 -3.16 -16.30 -0.30
CA LEU A 270 -3.75 -15.52 0.79
C LEU A 270 -3.83 -16.40 2.03
N HIS A 271 -3.24 -15.95 3.14
CA HIS A 271 -3.31 -16.63 4.42
C HIS A 271 -3.89 -15.70 5.47
N CYS A 272 -4.91 -16.15 6.19
CA CYS A 272 -5.54 -15.40 7.28
C CYS A 272 -5.37 -16.17 8.59
N TYR A 273 -4.90 -15.48 9.63
CA TYR A 273 -4.75 -16.03 10.97
C TYR A 273 -5.43 -15.11 11.98
N ALA A 274 -6.12 -15.67 12.96
CA ALA A 274 -6.65 -14.88 14.07
C ALA A 274 -5.50 -14.35 14.92
N GLU A 275 -5.52 -13.05 15.23
CA GLU A 275 -4.62 -12.48 16.22
C GLU A 275 -5.12 -12.97 17.59
N GLY A 276 -4.27 -13.73 18.29
CA GLY A 276 -4.63 -14.32 19.57
C GLY A 276 -5.17 -13.25 20.50
N THR A 277 -6.44 -13.38 20.89
CA THR A 277 -6.96 -12.59 22.00
C THR A 277 -6.19 -13.06 23.23
N ASN A 278 -5.34 -12.19 23.78
CA ASN A 278 -4.64 -12.41 25.06
C ASN A 278 -5.63 -12.40 26.25
N ALA A 279 -6.82 -13.00 26.08
CA ALA A 279 -7.87 -13.13 27.06
C ALA A 279 -8.53 -14.52 27.06
N VAL A 280 -7.93 -15.56 26.45
CA VAL A 280 -8.25 -16.94 26.85
C VAL A 280 -7.48 -17.23 28.14
N GLY A 281 -8.03 -16.75 29.25
CA GLY A 281 -7.70 -17.33 30.55
C GLY A 281 -8.08 -18.81 30.51
N TYR A 282 -7.09 -19.69 30.47
CA TYR A 282 -7.28 -21.11 30.77
C TYR A 282 -7.81 -21.22 32.20
N ARG A 283 -9.14 -21.16 32.35
CA ARG A 283 -9.88 -21.54 33.55
C ARG A 283 -10.80 -22.68 33.16
N GLY A 284 -10.31 -23.89 33.40
CA GLY A 284 -11.11 -25.04 33.83
C GLY A 284 -12.16 -25.59 32.86
N PHE A 285 -11.74 -26.60 32.09
CA PHE A 285 -12.52 -27.80 31.78
C PHE A 285 -11.45 -28.90 31.65
N LEU A 286 -11.35 -29.98 32.42
CA LEU A 286 -12.31 -30.82 33.14
C LEU A 286 -11.80 -31.16 34.54
N ILE A 287 -12.77 -31.28 35.45
CA ILE A 287 -12.70 -32.03 36.69
C ILE A 287 -12.95 -33.50 36.33
N ILE A 288 -11.95 -34.36 36.53
CA ILE A 288 -11.90 -35.62 37.31
C ILE A 288 -10.43 -36.04 37.33
#